data_AF-A0A5C6DVG9-F1
#
_entry.id   AF-A0A5C6DVG9-F1
#
_cell.length_a   1.000
_cell.length_b   1.000
_cell.length_c   1.000
_cell.angle_alpha   90.00
_cell.angle_beta   90.00
_cell.angle_gamma   90.00
#
_symmetry.space_group_name_H-M   'P 1'
#
loop_
_entity.id
_entity.type
_entity.pdbx_description
1 polymer ?
#
loop_
_entity_poly.entity_id
_entity_poly.type
_entity_poly.pdbx_seq_one_letter_code
_entity_poly.pdbx_strand_id
1 'polypeptide(L)'
;MDRRKSWQRKYAVAFRGLWISIHDQRSFGIHLSIAAMVLILAATMRLEAWRWAALVCVITLVFSAELMNTAIERLVKRLHPEHDSQIGDALDTAAAAVLVAAIGAVFAGVIVLGPPLLEWVLLGS
;
A
#
# COMPACT_ATOMS: atom_id res chain seq x y z
N MET A 1 11.26 37.14 -4.74
CA MET A 1 11.30 35.91 -5.57
C MET A 1 10.18 34.99 -5.11
N ASP A 2 9.25 34.69 -6.01
CA ASP A 2 7.88 34.23 -5.74
C ASP A 2 7.74 32.90 -4.97
N ARG A 3 6.97 32.93 -3.88
CA ARG A 3 6.63 31.78 -3.01
C ARG A 3 5.42 30.97 -3.49
N ARG A 4 4.93 31.13 -4.72
CA ARG A 4 3.95 30.22 -5.32
C ARG A 4 4.66 28.99 -5.90
N LYS A 5 5.12 28.06 -5.06
CA LYS A 5 5.31 26.67 -5.52
C LYS A 5 3.92 26.14 -5.86
N SER A 6 3.49 26.25 -7.11
CA SER A 6 2.13 25.91 -7.54
C SER A 6 1.79 24.49 -7.09
N TRP A 7 0.56 24.27 -6.66
CA TRP A 7 0.05 22.97 -6.23
C TRP A 7 0.37 21.87 -7.25
N GLN A 8 0.35 22.20 -8.54
CA GLN A 8 0.74 21.34 -9.65
C GLN A 8 2.16 20.77 -9.49
N ARG A 9 3.14 21.57 -9.04
CA ARG A 9 4.52 21.09 -8.83
C ARG A 9 4.63 20.14 -7.64
N LYS A 10 3.82 20.33 -6.59
CA LYS A 10 3.77 19.39 -5.45
C LYS A 10 3.16 18.05 -5.88
N TYR A 11 2.04 18.08 -6.61
CA TYR A 11 1.43 16.87 -7.17
C TYR A 11 2.35 16.16 -8.15
N ALA A 12 3.01 16.87 -9.06
CA ALA A 12 3.95 16.27 -10.01
C ALA A 12 5.12 15.54 -9.31
N VAL A 13 5.63 16.10 -8.22
CA VAL A 13 6.68 15.43 -7.40
C VAL A 13 6.12 14.17 -6.71
N ALA A 14 4.92 14.23 -6.16
CA ALA A 14 4.27 13.09 -5.53
C ALA A 14 3.98 11.95 -6.53
N PHE A 15 3.43 12.28 -7.72
CA PHE A 15 3.19 11.32 -8.79
C PHE A 15 4.48 10.68 -9.32
N ARG A 16 5.57 11.47 -9.42
CA ARG A 16 6.88 10.92 -9.76
C ARG A 16 7.35 9.93 -8.69
N GLY A 17 7.23 10.26 -7.40
CA GLY A 17 7.59 9.35 -6.31
C GLY A 17 6.81 8.03 -6.35
N LEU A 18 5.50 8.11 -6.64
CA LEU A 18 4.64 6.94 -6.82
C LEU A 18 5.09 6.09 -8.02
N TRP A 19 5.36 6.71 -9.18
CA TRP A 19 5.80 6.02 -10.39
C TRP A 19 7.11 5.24 -10.19
N ILE A 20 8.11 5.87 -9.57
CA ILE A 20 9.40 5.20 -9.32
C ILE A 20 9.20 4.03 -8.32
N SER A 21 8.25 4.10 -7.40
CA SER A 21 8.00 3.01 -6.45
C SER A 21 7.24 1.84 -7.09
N ILE A 22 6.29 2.11 -7.99
CA ILE A 22 5.56 1.09 -8.77
C ILE A 22 6.51 0.24 -9.62
N HIS A 23 7.53 0.85 -10.22
CA HIS A 23 8.36 0.18 -11.22
C HIS A 23 9.55 -0.59 -10.64
N ASP A 24 10.02 -0.20 -9.45
CA ASP A 24 11.29 -0.66 -8.88
C ASP A 24 11.08 -1.79 -7.84
N GLN A 25 9.89 -1.88 -7.24
CA GLN A 25 9.60 -2.82 -6.15
C GLN A 25 8.56 -3.88 -6.55
N ARG A 26 8.94 -5.16 -6.47
CA ARG A 26 8.04 -6.30 -6.76
C ARG A 26 6.86 -6.38 -5.78
N SER A 27 7.11 -6.07 -4.51
CA SER A 27 6.09 -6.01 -3.46
C SER A 27 4.98 -5.02 -3.80
N PHE A 28 5.32 -3.83 -4.28
CA PHE A 28 4.33 -2.82 -4.70
C PHE A 28 3.35 -3.37 -5.75
N GLY A 29 3.87 -4.06 -6.78
CA GLY A 29 3.05 -4.67 -7.82
C GLY A 29 2.07 -5.71 -7.28
N ILE A 30 2.53 -6.57 -6.35
CA ILE A 30 1.69 -7.58 -5.70
C ILE A 30 0.58 -6.91 -4.88
N HIS A 31 0.91 -5.91 -4.06
CA HIS A 31 -0.08 -5.17 -3.28
C HIS A 31 -1.12 -4.49 -4.17
N LEU A 32 -0.72 -3.97 -5.33
CA LEU A 32 -1.62 -3.37 -6.32
C LEU A 32 -2.56 -4.38 -6.98
N SER A 33 -2.04 -5.54 -7.39
CA SER A 33 -2.88 -6.59 -7.95
C SER A 33 -3.91 -7.10 -6.93
N ILE A 34 -3.50 -7.32 -5.67
CA ILE A 34 -4.40 -7.75 -4.60
C ILE A 34 -5.44 -6.67 -4.28
N ALA A 35 -5.02 -5.41 -4.15
CA ALA A 35 -5.93 -4.30 -3.91
C ALA A 35 -6.98 -4.17 -5.03
N ALA A 36 -6.56 -4.25 -6.29
CA ALA A 36 -7.48 -4.21 -7.43
C ALA A 36 -8.50 -5.35 -7.38
N MET A 37 -8.05 -6.58 -7.10
CA MET A 37 -8.93 -7.74 -6.93
C MET A 37 -9.96 -7.52 -5.81
N VAL A 38 -9.52 -7.04 -4.64
CA VAL A 38 -10.37 -6.75 -3.48
C VAL A 38 -11.44 -5.71 -3.81
N LEU A 39 -11.08 -4.64 -4.53
CA LEU A 39 -12.02 -3.59 -4.93
C LEU A 39 -13.02 -4.07 -5.98
N ILE A 40 -12.59 -4.93 -6.93
CA ILE A 40 -13.49 -5.57 -7.89
C ILE A 40 -14.51 -6.45 -7.16
N LEU A 41 -14.04 -7.29 -6.23
CA LEU A 41 -14.93 -8.14 -5.41
C LEU A 41 -15.94 -7.30 -4.63
N ALA A 42 -15.48 -6.23 -3.96
CA ALA A 42 -16.35 -5.30 -3.24
C ALA A 42 -17.42 -4.67 -4.15
N ALA A 43 -17.08 -4.34 -5.40
CA ALA A 43 -18.03 -3.81 -6.38
C ALA A 43 -19.05 -4.87 -6.83
N THR A 44 -18.60 -6.09 -7.10
CA THR A 44 -19.50 -7.19 -7.51
C THR A 44 -20.52 -7.54 -6.43
N MET A 45 -20.11 -7.48 -5.14
CA MET A 45 -20.97 -7.76 -4.00
C MET A 45 -21.82 -6.56 -3.56
N ARG A 46 -21.70 -5.41 -4.23
CA ARG A 46 -22.44 -4.17 -3.93
C ARG A 46 -22.37 -3.78 -2.44
N LEU A 47 -21.17 -3.85 -1.86
CA LEU A 47 -20.97 -3.57 -0.43
C LEU A 47 -21.42 -2.15 -0.04
N GLU A 48 -21.86 -2.01 1.21
CA GLU A 48 -22.21 -0.72 1.80
C GLU A 48 -21.02 0.25 1.88
N ALA A 49 -21.30 1.55 1.89
CA ALA A 49 -20.27 2.59 1.83
C ALA A 49 -19.23 2.53 2.96
N TRP A 50 -19.62 2.12 4.17
CA TRP A 50 -18.68 2.02 5.30
C TRP A 50 -17.67 0.86 5.12
N ARG A 51 -18.08 -0.22 4.45
CA ARG A 51 -17.20 -1.35 4.10
C ARG A 51 -16.16 -0.91 3.06
N TRP A 52 -16.58 -0.12 2.08
CA TRP A 52 -15.68 0.52 1.12
C TRP A 52 -14.67 1.44 1.80
N ALA A 53 -15.12 2.28 2.74
CA ALA A 53 -14.23 3.16 3.50
C ALA A 53 -13.16 2.35 4.24
N ALA A 54 -13.55 1.25 4.90
CA ALA A 54 -12.60 0.36 5.58
C ALA A 54 -11.56 -0.25 4.61
N LEU A 55 -11.99 -0.77 3.46
CA LEU A 55 -11.10 -1.33 2.44
C LEU A 55 -10.12 -0.28 1.90
N VAL A 56 -10.63 0.90 1.53
CA VAL A 56 -9.81 2.01 1.03
C VAL A 56 -8.79 2.45 2.08
N CYS A 57 -9.18 2.55 3.36
CA CYS A 57 -8.27 2.88 4.45
C CYS A 57 -7.13 1.88 4.58
N VAL A 58 -7.42 0.57 4.64
CA VAL A 58 -6.37 -0.45 4.83
C VAL A 58 -5.47 -0.60 3.61
N ILE A 59 -6.02 -0.49 2.39
CA ILE A 59 -5.23 -0.47 1.15
C ILE A 59 -4.28 0.73 1.16
N THR A 60 -4.78 1.91 1.49
CA THR A 60 -3.97 3.14 1.54
C THR A 60 -2.87 3.06 2.60
N LEU A 61 -3.15 2.44 3.75
CA LEU A 61 -2.16 2.22 4.81
C LEU A 61 -1.00 1.33 4.33
N VAL A 62 -1.32 0.20 3.67
CA VAL A 62 -0.31 -0.72 3.11
C VAL A 62 0.57 0.01 2.10
N PHE A 63 -0.02 0.76 1.16
CA PHE A 63 0.75 1.52 0.20
C PHE A 63 1.59 2.63 0.83
N SER A 64 1.07 3.29 1.87
CA SER A 64 1.82 4.31 2.59
C SER A 64 3.05 3.71 3.29
N ALA A 65 2.91 2.54 3.91
CA ALA A 65 4.02 1.81 4.52
C ALA A 65 5.05 1.38 3.47
N GLU A 66 4.59 0.83 2.33
CA GLU A 66 5.46 0.40 1.22
C GLU A 66 6.27 1.56 0.63
N LEU A 67 5.61 2.71 0.42
CA LEU A 67 6.27 3.93 -0.08
C LEU A 67 7.29 4.46 0.92
N MET A 68 6.99 4.41 2.23
CA MET A 68 7.92 4.82 3.28
C MET A 68 9.13 3.88 3.32
N ASN A 69 8.90 2.56 3.29
CA ASN A 69 9.95 1.55 3.23
C ASN A 69 10.89 1.81 2.03
N THR A 70 10.32 1.98 0.84
CA THR A 70 11.08 2.28 -0.39
C THR A 70 11.88 3.59 -0.29
N ALA A 71 11.30 4.62 0.33
CA ALA A 71 11.98 5.90 0.53
C ALA A 71 13.17 5.77 1.49
N ILE A 72 13.02 5.05 2.59
CA ILE A 72 14.08 4.76 3.55
C ILE A 72 15.18 3.94 2.87
N GLU A 73 14.82 2.85 2.18
CA GLU A 73 15.75 1.98 1.47
C GLU A 73 16.61 2.76 0.46
N ARG A 74 15.98 3.64 -0.33
CA ARG A 74 16.70 4.48 -1.29
C ARG A 74 17.60 5.52 -0.64
N LEU A 75 17.16 6.12 0.46
CA LEU A 75 17.95 7.10 1.20
C LEU A 75 19.20 6.44 1.77
N VAL A 76 19.02 5.30 2.43
CA VAL A 76 20.09 4.50 3.02
C VAL A 76 21.09 4.06 1.96
N LYS A 77 20.63 3.43 0.87
CA LYS A 77 21.50 2.99 -0.25
C LYS A 77 22.33 4.13 -0.86
N ARG A 78 21.82 5.36 -0.80
CA ARG A 78 22.53 6.54 -1.31
C ARG A 78 23.54 7.12 -0.32
N LEU A 79 23.25 7.09 0.98
CA LEU A 79 24.11 7.66 2.02
C LEU A 79 25.20 6.67 2.49
N HIS A 80 24.89 5.38 2.48
CA HIS A 80 25.74 4.32 2.99
C HIS A 80 25.79 3.16 1.98
N PRO A 81 26.66 3.25 0.95
CA PRO A 81 26.80 2.21 -0.06
C PRO A 81 27.53 0.96 0.46
N GLU A 82 28.25 1.07 1.58
CA GLU A 82 28.91 -0.05 2.25
C GLU A 82 27.97 -0.73 3.26
N HIS A 83 28.11 -2.04 3.42
CA HIS A 83 27.23 -2.81 4.31
C HIS A 83 27.59 -2.57 5.79
N ASP A 84 26.65 -2.02 6.55
CA ASP A 84 26.70 -1.84 8.00
C ASP A 84 25.54 -2.62 8.63
N SER A 85 25.81 -3.40 9.69
CA SER A 85 24.80 -4.23 10.35
C SER A 85 23.65 -3.42 10.96
N GLN A 86 23.92 -2.24 11.53
CA GLN A 86 22.88 -1.39 12.12
C GLN A 86 21.96 -0.81 11.05
N ILE A 87 22.49 -0.59 9.84
CA ILE A 87 21.70 -0.17 8.69
C ILE A 87 20.78 -1.31 8.23
N GLY A 88 21.27 -2.55 8.25
CA GLY A 88 20.47 -3.75 8.02
C GLY A 88 19.26 -3.80 8.94
N ASP A 89 19.47 -3.66 10.25
CA ASP A 89 18.39 -3.69 11.25
C ASP A 89 17.31 -2.61 11.00
N ALA A 90 17.73 -1.41 10.57
CA ALA A 90 16.81 -0.33 10.25
C ALA A 90 15.96 -0.62 9.00
N LEU A 91 16.57 -1.21 7.96
CA LEU A 91 15.87 -1.64 6.75
C LEU A 91 14.90 -2.80 7.03
N ASP A 92 15.33 -3.77 7.84
CA ASP A 92 14.49 -4.89 8.24
C ASP A 92 13.29 -4.41 9.07
N THR A 93 13.49 -3.41 9.93
CA THR A 93 12.39 -2.79 10.68
C THR A 93 11.41 -2.06 9.77
N ALA A 94 11.89 -1.37 8.73
CA ALA A 94 11.03 -0.72 7.73
C ALA A 94 10.22 -1.76 6.93
N ALA A 95 10.83 -2.87 6.55
CA ALA A 95 10.14 -3.99 5.91
C ALA A 95 9.09 -4.64 6.84
N ALA A 96 9.40 -4.78 8.13
CA ALA A 96 8.46 -5.29 9.13
C ALA A 96 7.21 -4.40 9.26
N ALA A 97 7.34 -3.08 9.12
CA ALA A 97 6.19 -2.17 9.12
C ALA A 97 5.22 -2.45 7.95
N VAL A 98 5.75 -2.75 6.75
CA VAL A 98 4.94 -3.17 5.60
C VAL A 98 4.23 -4.49 5.91
N LEU A 99 4.94 -5.47 6.49
CA LEU A 99 4.37 -6.75 6.86
C LEU A 99 3.20 -6.61 7.84
N VAL A 100 3.36 -5.80 8.89
CA VAL A 100 2.30 -5.53 9.87
C VAL A 100 1.08 -4.88 9.20
N ALA A 101 1.30 -3.89 8.33
CA ALA A 101 0.21 -3.27 7.58
C ALA A 101 -0.51 -4.27 6.67
N ALA A 102 0.23 -5.14 5.99
CA ALA A 102 -0.32 -6.17 5.11
C ALA A 102 -1.16 -7.20 5.88
N ILE A 103 -0.67 -7.67 7.03
CA ILE A 103 -1.42 -8.58 7.91
C ILE A 103 -2.71 -7.92 8.39
N GLY A 104 -2.65 -6.65 8.82
CA GLY A 104 -3.83 -5.89 9.21
C GLY A 104 -4.84 -5.77 8.06
N ALA A 105 -4.37 -5.51 6.83
CA ALA A 105 -5.23 -5.45 5.65
C ALA A 105 -5.88 -6.79 5.32
N VAL A 106 -5.19 -7.93 5.52
CA VAL A 106 -5.79 -9.26 5.37
C VAL A 106 -6.93 -9.46 6.35
N PHE A 107 -6.73 -9.16 7.64
CA PHE A 107 -7.80 -9.29 8.64
C PHE A 107 -8.99 -8.39 8.33
N ALA A 108 -8.74 -7.12 7.99
CA ALA A 108 -9.80 -6.21 7.60
C ALA A 108 -10.54 -6.69 6.34
N GLY A 109 -9.81 -7.20 5.36
CA GLY A 109 -10.38 -7.83 4.16
C GLY A 109 -11.28 -9.01 4.49
N VAL A 110 -10.85 -9.92 5.37
CA VAL A 110 -11.66 -11.06 5.81
C VAL A 110 -12.92 -10.60 6.57
N ILE A 111 -12.83 -9.59 7.43
CA ILE A 111 -13.99 -9.07 8.17
C ILE A 111 -14.99 -8.40 7.22
N VAL A 112 -14.49 -7.62 6.26
CA VAL A 112 -15.32 -6.82 5.35
C VAL A 112 -15.88 -7.65 4.19
N LEU A 113 -15.11 -8.58 3.64
CA LEU A 113 -15.51 -9.40 2.49
C LEU A 113 -15.99 -10.80 2.89
N GLY A 114 -15.59 -11.33 4.04
CA GLY A 114 -15.87 -12.71 4.43
C GLY A 114 -17.34 -13.09 4.42
N PRO A 115 -18.22 -12.39 5.19
CA PRO A 115 -19.64 -12.73 5.20
C PRO A 115 -20.32 -12.58 3.82
N PRO A 116 -20.17 -11.44 3.10
CA PRO A 116 -20.74 -11.30 1.76
C PRO A 116 -20.20 -12.32 0.74
N LEU A 117 -18.92 -12.68 0.83
CA LEU A 117 -18.30 -13.68 -0.05
C LEU A 117 -18.85 -15.08 0.23
N LEU A 118 -19.05 -15.45 1.50
CA LEU A 118 -19.65 -16.73 1.86
C LEU A 118 -21.09 -16.82 1.37
N GLU A 119 -21.89 -15.78 1.58
CA GLU A 119 -23.26 -15.71 1.06
C GLU A 119 -23.27 -15.85 -0.46
N TRP A 120 -22.40 -15.12 -1.16
CA TRP A 120 -22.30 -15.18 -2.62
C TRP A 120 -21.91 -16.58 -3.14
N VAL A 121 -20.99 -17.26 -2.46
CA VAL A 121 -20.56 -18.63 -2.83
C VAL A 121 -21.64 -19.67 -2.52
N LEU A 122 -22.28 -19.59 -1.36
CA LEU A 122 -23.29 -20.56 -0.91
C LEU A 122 -24.62 -20.42 -1.65
N LEU A 123 -25.00 -19.18 -2.01
CA LEU A 123 -26.21 -18.90 -2.78
C LEU A 123 -25.99 -19.09 -4.28
N GLY A 124 -24.74 -19.30 -4.72
CA GLY A 124 -24.37 -19.80 -6.04
C GLY A 124 -25.05 -19.03 -7.17
N SER A 125 -24.65 -17.76 -7.37
CA SER A 125 -25.18 -16.84 -8.39
C SER A 125 -26.70 -16.65 -8.38
#